data_AF-A0A6N2WHD6-F1
#
_entry.id   AF-A0A6N2WHD6-F1
#
_cell.length_a   1.000
_cell.length_b   1.000
_cell.length_c   1.000
_cell.angle_alpha   90.00
_cell.angle_beta   90.00
_cell.angle_gamma   90.00
#
_symmetry.space_group_name_H-M   'P 1'
#
loop_
_entity.id
_entity.type
_entity.pdbx_description
1 polymer ?
#
loop_
_entity_poly.entity_id
_entity_poly.type
_entity_poly.pdbx_seq_one_letter_code
_entity_poly.pdbx_strand_id
1 'polypeptide(L)'
;MGKIRLNDNTELDLISIDNGMQEEQECLNIYLKDTKSVEEYDSIFSDKEKTKKISVIGDDGEVLKVHNDFTTLKECGKVYGIVIEANTEKPAVGNAVFVMLYRQSDLEKRVEEVEKKLEQGGSNPELQAAAMVAAQFSAQALPDALALEAKAIYPAWDGNGVKYVKDHKVLYKDVLYKCLQEHTSQSDLTPDTAHSLWTKVLIPDPEVISEWEQPLSTNGYKKGDRVKHKGKTWDSLVDNNVWEPGTVGTESLWKEIV
;
A
#
# COMPACT_ATOMS: atom_id res chain seq x y z
N MET A 1 -48.26 -1.07 10.24
CA MET A 1 -47.58 -1.96 9.27
C MET A 1 -46.09 -1.75 9.45
N GLY A 2 -45.32 -2.79 9.77
CA GLY A 2 -43.90 -2.61 10.08
C GLY A 2 -43.05 -2.28 8.87
N LYS A 3 -41.99 -1.51 9.07
CA LYS A 3 -40.91 -1.33 8.08
C LYS A 3 -39.57 -1.70 8.69
N ILE A 4 -38.62 -2.04 7.82
CA ILE A 4 -37.19 -1.99 8.17
C ILE A 4 -36.51 -0.88 7.40
N ARG A 5 -35.45 -0.33 8.01
CA ARG A 5 -34.49 0.58 7.37
C ARG A 5 -33.11 -0.05 7.40
N LEU A 6 -32.52 -0.19 6.21
CA LEU A 6 -31.14 -0.66 6.02
C LEU A 6 -30.12 0.46 6.28
N ASN A 7 -28.84 0.12 6.32
CA ASN A 7 -27.75 1.05 6.64
C ASN A 7 -27.62 2.21 5.63
N ASP A 8 -28.01 1.99 4.37
CA ASP A 8 -28.05 3.01 3.32
C ASP A 8 -29.34 3.85 3.31
N ASN A 9 -30.19 3.69 4.34
CA ASN A 9 -31.53 4.27 4.48
C ASN A 9 -32.60 3.69 3.54
N THR A 10 -32.34 2.60 2.82
CA THR A 10 -33.39 1.88 2.09
C THR A 10 -34.46 1.37 3.06
N GLU A 11 -35.73 1.70 2.80
CA GLU A 11 -36.86 1.20 3.57
C GLU A 11 -37.59 0.07 2.85
N LEU A 12 -37.93 -1.00 3.57
CA LEU A 12 -38.67 -2.16 3.06
C LEU A 12 -39.83 -2.50 3.99
N ASP A 13 -40.94 -2.95 3.43
CA ASP A 13 -42.15 -3.28 4.19
C ASP A 13 -42.06 -4.70 4.80
N LEU A 14 -42.19 -4.79 6.12
CA LEU A 14 -42.38 -6.05 6.83
C LEU A 14 -43.83 -6.51 6.73
N ILE A 15 -44.05 -7.82 6.84
CA ILE A 15 -45.41 -8.35 6.99
C ILE A 15 -46.05 -7.86 8.30
N SER A 16 -45.27 -7.77 9.39
CA SER A 16 -45.70 -7.33 10.72
C SER A 16 -44.49 -6.90 11.55
N ILE A 17 -44.69 -6.00 12.51
CA ILE A 17 -43.63 -5.60 13.46
C ILE A 17 -43.34 -6.74 14.43
N ASP A 18 -44.37 -7.46 14.88
CA ASP A 18 -44.24 -8.44 15.96
C ASP A 18 -43.62 -9.76 15.48
N ASN A 19 -44.01 -10.20 14.28
CA ASN A 19 -43.63 -11.52 13.74
C ASN A 19 -42.82 -11.45 12.45
N GLY A 20 -42.71 -10.27 11.83
CA GLY A 20 -42.00 -10.12 10.56
C GLY A 20 -40.49 -10.18 10.68
N MET A 21 -39.95 -10.21 11.90
CA MET A 21 -38.52 -10.33 12.10
C MET A 21 -38.17 -11.08 13.39
N GLN A 22 -37.30 -12.07 13.28
CA GLN A 22 -36.92 -12.96 14.37
C GLN A 22 -35.40 -13.14 14.39
N GLU A 23 -34.79 -12.85 15.53
CA GLU A 23 -33.37 -13.07 15.75
C GLU A 23 -33.18 -14.35 16.58
N GLU A 24 -32.45 -15.31 16.02
CA GLU A 24 -32.15 -16.60 16.63
C GLU A 24 -30.63 -16.81 16.66
N GLN A 25 -30.02 -16.51 17.80
CA GLN A 25 -28.56 -16.60 18.00
C GLN A 25 -27.78 -15.79 16.93
N GLU A 26 -27.22 -16.49 15.95
CA GLU A 26 -26.42 -15.93 14.85
C GLU A 26 -27.25 -15.68 13.59
N CYS A 27 -28.57 -15.89 13.62
CA CYS A 27 -29.46 -15.80 12.46
C CYS A 27 -30.47 -14.66 12.64
N LEU A 28 -30.75 -13.93 11.55
CA LEU A 28 -31.86 -13.00 11.46
C LEU A 28 -32.79 -13.43 10.33
N ASN A 29 -33.99 -13.84 10.71
CA ASN A 29 -35.09 -14.21 9.83
C ASN A 29 -35.96 -12.98 9.60
N ILE A 30 -36.20 -12.60 8.35
CA ILE A 30 -36.98 -11.43 7.96
C ILE A 30 -38.07 -11.88 6.99
N TYR A 31 -39.31 -11.44 7.25
CA TYR A 31 -40.47 -11.70 6.40
C TYR A 31 -41.00 -10.37 5.86
N LEU A 32 -40.83 -10.18 4.56
CA LEU A 32 -41.14 -8.95 3.84
C LEU A 32 -42.40 -9.13 3.01
N LYS A 33 -43.12 -8.03 2.80
CA LYS A 33 -44.25 -8.04 1.86
C LYS A 33 -43.75 -8.38 0.45
N ASP A 34 -44.55 -9.11 -0.32
CA ASP A 34 -44.25 -9.48 -1.71
C ASP A 34 -44.47 -8.27 -2.65
N THR A 35 -43.73 -7.17 -2.44
CA THR A 35 -43.78 -5.93 -3.24
C THR A 35 -42.65 -5.83 -4.27
N LYS A 36 -41.65 -6.71 -4.17
CA LYS A 36 -40.51 -6.84 -5.10
C LYS A 36 -40.29 -8.31 -5.44
N SER A 37 -39.57 -8.56 -6.53
CA SER A 37 -39.13 -9.90 -6.90
C SER A 37 -38.12 -10.48 -5.89
N VAL A 38 -37.98 -11.81 -5.88
CA VAL A 38 -37.00 -12.48 -4.99
C VAL A 38 -35.59 -12.07 -5.38
N GLU A 39 -35.33 -11.89 -6.68
CA GLU A 39 -34.05 -11.46 -7.23
C GLU A 39 -33.68 -10.03 -6.77
N GLU A 40 -34.66 -9.13 -6.69
CA GLU A 40 -34.45 -7.78 -6.15
C GLU A 40 -34.11 -7.83 -4.66
N TYR A 41 -34.83 -8.62 -3.86
CA TYR A 41 -34.52 -8.77 -2.44
C TYR A 41 -33.15 -9.42 -2.24
N ASP A 42 -32.85 -10.50 -2.97
CA ASP A 42 -31.56 -11.17 -2.92
C ASP A 42 -30.41 -10.19 -3.21
N SER A 43 -30.55 -9.35 -4.23
CA SER A 43 -29.55 -8.31 -4.54
C SER A 43 -29.41 -7.27 -3.43
N ILE A 44 -30.51 -6.87 -2.77
CA ILE A 44 -30.48 -5.90 -1.67
C ILE A 44 -29.78 -6.49 -0.44
N PHE A 45 -30.13 -7.73 -0.07
CA PHE A 45 -29.63 -8.37 1.15
C PHE A 45 -28.27 -9.04 0.98
N SER A 46 -27.82 -9.27 -0.26
CA SER A 46 -26.44 -9.67 -0.55
C SER A 46 -25.42 -8.54 -0.39
N ASP A 47 -25.86 -7.28 -0.35
CA ASP A 47 -25.00 -6.14 -0.08
C ASP A 47 -24.71 -6.04 1.42
N LYS A 48 -23.47 -6.40 1.79
CA LYS A 48 -23.00 -6.41 3.18
C LYS A 48 -23.05 -5.03 3.83
N GLU A 49 -22.83 -3.96 3.07
CA GLU A 49 -22.82 -2.61 3.63
C GLU A 49 -24.23 -2.13 3.92
N LYS A 50 -25.23 -2.55 3.13
CA LYS A 50 -26.65 -2.28 3.43
C LYS A 50 -27.15 -3.05 4.66
N THR A 51 -26.71 -4.30 4.80
CA THR A 51 -27.19 -5.21 5.86
C THR A 51 -26.40 -5.11 7.17
N LYS A 52 -25.31 -4.33 7.20
CA LYS A 52 -24.50 -4.03 8.39
C LYS A 52 -25.33 -3.50 9.57
N LYS A 53 -26.39 -2.76 9.28
CA LYS A 53 -27.36 -2.27 10.25
C LYS A 53 -28.78 -2.35 9.68
N ILE A 54 -29.66 -3.04 10.38
CA ILE A 54 -31.08 -3.18 10.04
C ILE A 54 -31.91 -2.70 11.22
N SER A 55 -32.72 -1.67 11.01
CA SER A 55 -33.54 -1.04 12.06
C SER A 55 -35.01 -1.32 11.80
N VAL A 56 -35.75 -1.79 12.80
CA VAL A 56 -37.22 -1.88 12.76
C VAL A 56 -37.81 -0.52 13.04
N ILE A 57 -38.68 -0.05 12.17
CA ILE A 57 -39.32 1.26 12.25
C ILE A 57 -40.81 1.08 12.58
N GLY A 58 -41.27 1.78 13.61
CA GLY A 58 -42.67 1.84 14.02
C GLY A 58 -43.52 2.69 13.08
N ASP A 59 -44.84 2.62 13.25
CA ASP A 59 -45.81 3.39 12.44
C ASP A 59 -45.68 4.92 12.64
N ASP A 60 -45.10 5.34 13.77
CA ASP A 60 -44.77 6.73 14.12
C ASP A 60 -43.39 7.19 13.60
N GLY A 61 -42.64 6.30 12.96
CA GLY A 61 -41.29 6.55 12.45
C GLY A 61 -40.18 6.34 13.49
N GLU A 62 -40.50 5.93 14.72
CA GLU A 62 -39.50 5.64 15.74
C GLU A 62 -38.73 4.35 15.44
N VAL A 63 -37.46 4.31 15.84
CA VAL A 63 -36.64 3.09 15.74
C VAL A 63 -36.95 2.20 16.94
N LEU A 64 -37.65 1.10 16.70
CA LEU A 64 -38.09 0.17 17.74
C LEU A 64 -36.98 -0.81 18.15
N LYS A 65 -36.20 -1.28 17.16
CA LYS A 65 -35.12 -2.26 17.38
C LYS A 65 -34.02 -2.10 16.33
N VAL A 66 -32.78 -2.40 16.70
CA VAL A 66 -31.63 -2.36 15.80
C VAL A 66 -30.89 -3.70 15.85
N HIS A 67 -30.60 -4.24 14.68
CA HIS A 67 -29.81 -5.44 14.46
C HIS A 67 -28.54 -5.06 13.70
N ASN A 68 -27.39 -5.46 14.22
CA ASN A 68 -26.10 -5.13 13.64
C ASN A 68 -25.39 -6.40 13.15
N ASP A 69 -24.54 -6.22 12.16
CA ASP A 69 -23.58 -7.21 11.65
C ASP A 69 -24.21 -8.46 11.01
N PHE A 70 -25.49 -8.44 10.62
CA PHE A 70 -26.13 -9.54 9.87
C PHE A 70 -25.86 -9.41 8.37
N THR A 71 -24.61 -9.68 7.96
CA THR A 71 -24.11 -9.30 6.62
C THR A 71 -24.03 -10.45 5.61
N THR A 72 -24.34 -11.69 6.00
CA THR A 72 -24.23 -12.84 5.10
C THR A 72 -25.61 -13.40 4.75
N LEU A 73 -26.05 -13.17 3.51
CA LEU A 73 -27.29 -13.77 2.99
C LEU A 73 -27.16 -15.29 2.88
N LYS A 74 -28.06 -16.00 3.56
CA LYS A 74 -28.12 -17.46 3.55
C LYS A 74 -29.22 -17.99 2.66
N GLU A 75 -30.40 -17.37 2.72
CA GLU A 75 -31.57 -17.78 1.98
C GLU A 75 -32.44 -16.57 1.66
N CYS A 76 -32.98 -16.53 0.45
CA CYS A 76 -34.00 -15.58 0.02
C CYS A 76 -35.02 -16.33 -0.84
N GLY A 77 -36.31 -16.25 -0.51
CA GLY A 77 -37.31 -17.03 -1.24
C GLY A 77 -38.75 -16.65 -0.94
N LYS A 78 -39.68 -17.07 -1.80
CA LYS A 78 -41.11 -16.89 -1.56
C LYS A 78 -41.63 -17.92 -0.57
N VAL A 79 -42.41 -17.45 0.38
CA VAL A 79 -43.19 -18.29 1.29
C VAL A 79 -44.68 -18.00 1.08
N TYR A 80 -45.47 -19.06 1.04
CA TYR A 80 -46.90 -19.01 0.73
C TYR A 80 -47.72 -19.47 1.94
N GLY A 81 -48.91 -18.91 2.12
CA GLY A 81 -49.84 -19.39 3.14
C GLY A 81 -49.43 -19.03 4.57
N ILE A 82 -48.65 -17.96 4.76
CA ILE A 82 -48.22 -17.50 6.08
C ILE A 82 -49.18 -16.46 6.65
N VAL A 83 -49.23 -16.34 7.98
CA VAL A 83 -50.02 -15.29 8.66
C VAL A 83 -49.29 -13.96 8.51
N ILE A 84 -49.89 -13.03 7.75
CA ILE A 84 -49.34 -11.70 7.52
C ILE A 84 -49.91 -10.65 8.49
N GLU A 85 -51.08 -10.91 9.08
CA GLU A 85 -51.67 -10.08 10.14
C GLU A 85 -52.28 -10.97 11.22
N ALA A 86 -51.78 -10.86 12.47
CA ALA A 86 -52.15 -11.74 13.58
C ALA A 86 -53.14 -11.12 14.58
N ASN A 87 -53.34 -9.79 14.57
CA ASN A 87 -54.11 -9.07 15.59
C ASN A 87 -55.57 -8.79 15.20
N THR A 88 -56.15 -9.57 14.28
CA THR A 88 -57.55 -9.48 13.87
C THR A 88 -58.31 -10.75 14.27
N GLU A 89 -59.62 -10.65 14.53
CA GLU A 89 -60.51 -11.79 14.86
C GLU A 89 -60.45 -12.93 13.81
N LYS A 90 -59.91 -12.64 12.62
CA LYS A 90 -59.60 -13.60 11.58
C LYS A 90 -58.19 -13.31 11.03
N PRO A 91 -57.20 -14.21 11.24
CA PRO A 91 -55.85 -14.02 10.74
C PRO A 91 -55.84 -13.90 9.21
N ALA A 92 -55.14 -12.90 8.67
CA ALA A 92 -54.93 -12.78 7.24
C ALA A 92 -53.79 -13.70 6.81
N VAL A 93 -54.06 -14.57 5.83
CA VAL A 93 -53.08 -15.49 5.26
C VAL A 93 -52.69 -15.00 3.86
N GLY A 94 -51.41 -14.94 3.56
CA GLY A 94 -50.90 -14.43 2.30
C GLY A 94 -49.51 -14.94 1.94
N ASN A 95 -48.87 -14.22 1.01
CA ASN A 95 -47.52 -14.50 0.53
C ASN A 95 -46.54 -13.50 1.13
N ALA A 96 -45.29 -13.92 1.28
CA ALA A 96 -44.19 -13.06 1.69
C ALA A 96 -42.88 -13.51 1.05
N VAL A 97 -41.87 -12.65 1.17
CA VAL A 97 -40.48 -13.02 0.88
C VAL A 97 -39.76 -13.23 2.20
N PHE A 98 -39.22 -14.42 2.38
CA PHE A 98 -38.36 -14.80 3.48
C PHE A 98 -36.91 -14.48 3.13
N VAL A 99 -36.19 -13.89 4.09
CA VAL A 99 -34.77 -13.61 4.02
C VAL A 99 -34.11 -14.10 5.31
N MET A 100 -33.03 -14.87 5.19
CA MET A 100 -32.22 -15.33 6.30
C MET A 100 -30.81 -14.76 6.19
N LEU A 101 -30.37 -14.04 7.22
CA LEU A 101 -29.01 -13.51 7.32
C LEU A 101 -28.25 -14.18 8.47
N TYR A 102 -26.97 -14.45 8.28
CA TYR A 102 -26.05 -14.77 9.36
C TYR A 102 -25.29 -13.54 9.83
N ARG A 103 -25.07 -13.49 11.15
CA ARG A 103 -24.19 -12.53 11.79
C ARG A 103 -22.75 -12.80 11.36
N GLN A 104 -22.02 -11.73 11.11
CA GLN A 104 -20.60 -11.75 10.81
C GLN A 104 -19.84 -12.39 11.97
N SER A 105 -19.05 -13.40 11.66
CA SER A 105 -18.25 -14.12 12.65
C SER A 105 -17.13 -13.25 13.22
N ASP A 106 -16.68 -13.58 14.44
CA ASP A 106 -15.52 -12.92 15.06
C ASP A 106 -14.26 -13.02 14.18
N LEU A 107 -14.11 -14.11 13.41
CA LEU A 107 -12.99 -14.27 12.49
C LEU A 107 -13.08 -13.26 11.34
N GLU A 108 -14.25 -13.12 10.72
CA GLU A 108 -14.47 -12.16 9.63
C GLU A 108 -14.28 -10.72 10.11
N LYS A 109 -14.75 -10.38 11.31
CA LYS A 109 -14.50 -9.06 11.91
C LYS A 109 -13.02 -8.78 12.11
N ARG A 110 -12.26 -9.78 12.58
CA ARG A 110 -10.81 -9.66 12.77
C ARG A 110 -10.06 -9.56 11.44
N VAL A 111 -10.53 -10.24 10.39
CA VAL A 111 -9.96 -10.12 9.03
C VAL A 111 -10.21 -8.71 8.48
N GLU A 112 -11.44 -8.19 8.56
CA GLU A 112 -11.77 -6.82 8.12
C GLU A 112 -10.97 -5.76 8.88
N GLU A 113 -10.75 -5.94 10.20
CA GLU A 113 -9.91 -5.05 11.01
C GLU A 113 -8.44 -5.09 10.57
N VAL A 114 -7.91 -6.27 10.23
CA VAL A 114 -6.55 -6.42 9.72
C VAL A 114 -6.41 -5.80 8.33
N GLU A 115 -7.35 -6.04 7.42
CA GLU A 115 -7.38 -5.43 6.08
C GLU A 115 -7.40 -3.91 6.17
N LYS A 116 -8.27 -3.34 7.01
CA LYS A 116 -8.34 -1.90 7.25
C LYS A 116 -7.03 -1.33 7.83
N LYS A 117 -6.37 -2.07 8.73
CA LYS A 117 -5.06 -1.67 9.26
C LYS A 117 -3.95 -1.76 8.22
N LEU A 118 -4.00 -2.72 7.29
CA LEU A 118 -3.06 -2.82 6.18
C LEU A 118 -3.25 -1.67 5.18
N GLU A 119 -4.50 -1.31 4.87
CA GLU A 119 -4.83 -0.14 4.04
C GLU A 119 -4.37 1.17 4.70
N GLN A 120 -4.60 1.33 6.01
CA GLN A 120 -4.21 2.53 6.77
C GLN A 120 -2.71 2.62 7.07
N GLY A 121 -2.03 1.48 7.23
CA GLY A 121 -0.57 1.41 7.40
C GLY A 121 0.19 1.88 6.17
N GLY A 122 -0.43 1.79 4.98
CA GLY A 122 0.07 2.35 3.73
C GLY A 122 -0.20 3.85 3.54
N SER A 123 -0.83 4.56 4.49
CA SER A 123 -1.32 5.93 4.27
C SER A 123 -1.03 6.95 5.37
N ASN A 124 -0.29 6.64 6.44
CA ASN A 124 0.13 7.66 7.41
C ASN A 124 1.36 8.42 6.84
N PRO A 125 1.19 9.67 6.35
CA PRO A 125 2.27 10.38 5.66
C PRO A 125 3.40 10.76 6.61
N GLU A 126 3.10 11.00 7.89
CA GLU A 126 4.11 11.30 8.91
C GLU A 126 4.96 10.07 9.22
N LEU A 127 4.33 8.88 9.30
CA LEU A 127 5.07 7.63 9.52
C LEU A 127 5.90 7.25 8.28
N GLN A 128 5.39 7.50 7.07
CA GLN A 128 6.16 7.32 5.83
C GLN A 128 7.33 8.28 5.73
N ALA A 129 7.12 9.56 6.06
CA ALA A 129 8.19 10.55 6.12
C ALA A 129 9.25 10.17 7.15
N ALA A 130 8.83 9.76 8.35
CA ALA A 130 9.75 9.29 9.40
C ALA A 130 10.52 8.02 8.97
N ALA A 131 9.85 7.07 8.32
CA ALA A 131 10.49 5.87 7.77
C ALA A 131 11.49 6.21 6.66
N MET A 132 11.16 7.16 5.78
CA MET A 132 12.06 7.64 4.73
C MET A 132 13.30 8.32 5.33
N VAL A 133 13.13 9.17 6.34
CA VAL A 133 14.24 9.83 7.05
C VAL A 133 15.13 8.79 7.74
N ALA A 134 14.54 7.79 8.40
CA ALA A 134 15.29 6.71 9.01
C ALA A 134 16.06 5.88 7.97
N ALA A 135 15.41 5.54 6.85
CA ALA A 135 16.03 4.82 5.74
C ALA A 135 17.18 5.62 5.11
N GLN A 136 17.02 6.94 4.93
CA GLN A 136 18.07 7.85 4.47
C GLN A 136 19.27 7.88 5.40
N PHE A 137 19.02 7.95 6.71
CA PHE A 137 20.09 7.93 7.70
C PHE A 137 20.85 6.61 7.68
N SER A 138 20.14 5.48 7.66
CA SER A 138 20.75 4.15 7.56
C SER A 138 21.50 3.94 6.24
N ALA A 139 20.97 4.46 5.12
CA ALA A 139 21.57 4.32 3.80
C ALA A 139 22.97 4.93 3.74
N GLN A 140 23.27 6.00 4.48
CA GLN A 140 24.61 6.62 4.45
C GLN A 140 25.76 5.67 4.80
N ALA A 141 25.50 4.63 5.61
CA ALA A 141 26.48 3.61 5.96
C ALA A 141 26.71 2.55 4.87
N LEU A 142 25.90 2.54 3.81
CA LEU A 142 26.05 1.56 2.73
C LEU A 142 27.37 1.79 1.96
N PRO A 143 28.02 0.69 1.53
CA PRO A 143 29.10 0.75 0.55
C PRO A 143 28.64 1.42 -0.75
N ASP A 144 29.59 2.02 -1.48
CA ASP A 144 29.34 2.79 -2.70
C ASP A 144 28.52 2.03 -3.76
N ALA A 145 28.72 0.71 -3.89
CA ALA A 145 27.94 -0.14 -4.79
C ALA A 145 26.45 -0.14 -4.42
N LEU A 146 26.10 -0.71 -3.25
CA LEU A 146 24.72 -0.75 -2.76
C LEU A 146 24.07 0.63 -2.68
N ALA A 147 24.87 1.67 -2.38
CA ALA A 147 24.41 3.05 -2.36
C ALA A 147 23.90 3.51 -3.73
N LEU A 148 24.57 3.12 -4.80
CA LEU A 148 24.23 3.53 -6.16
C LEU A 148 23.07 2.71 -6.74
N GLU A 149 22.89 1.44 -6.35
CA GLU A 149 21.66 0.69 -6.65
C GLU A 149 20.43 1.33 -5.99
N ALA A 150 20.58 1.72 -4.72
CA ALA A 150 19.54 2.36 -3.93
C ALA A 150 19.60 3.90 -4.01
N LYS A 151 20.14 4.47 -5.09
CA LYS A 151 20.43 5.93 -5.18
C LYS A 151 19.22 6.80 -4.88
N ALA A 152 18.01 6.33 -5.22
CA ALA A 152 16.75 7.03 -5.00
C ALA A 152 16.43 7.29 -3.52
N ILE A 153 17.03 6.54 -2.58
CA ILE A 153 16.86 6.77 -1.15
C ILE A 153 17.65 8.00 -0.71
N TYR A 154 18.76 8.35 -1.36
CA TYR A 154 19.65 9.41 -0.90
C TYR A 154 19.06 10.82 -1.06
N PRO A 155 19.33 11.73 -0.11
CA PRO A 155 18.84 13.10 -0.19
C PRO A 155 19.46 13.85 -1.37
N ALA A 156 18.71 14.79 -1.95
CA ALA A 156 19.26 15.73 -2.90
C ALA A 156 20.30 16.65 -2.23
N TRP A 157 21.33 17.04 -2.97
CA TRP A 157 22.31 18.02 -2.51
C TRP A 157 21.63 19.38 -2.29
N ASP A 158 21.98 20.04 -1.19
CA ASP A 158 21.49 21.35 -0.79
C ASP A 158 22.68 22.31 -0.67
N GLY A 159 22.61 23.42 -1.41
CA GLY A 159 23.64 24.47 -1.44
C GLY A 159 23.46 25.55 -0.36
N ASN A 160 22.39 25.51 0.43
CA ASN A 160 21.98 26.58 1.35
C ASN A 160 22.65 26.49 2.74
N GLY A 161 23.95 26.21 2.77
CA GLY A 161 24.74 26.16 4.01
C GLY A 161 24.59 24.89 4.85
N VAL A 162 24.29 23.74 4.23
CA VAL A 162 24.28 22.43 4.90
C VAL A 162 25.70 21.97 5.22
N LYS A 163 25.90 21.45 6.43
CA LYS A 163 27.17 20.84 6.83
C LYS A 163 27.23 19.38 6.34
N TYR A 164 28.14 19.10 5.43
CA TYR A 164 28.43 17.74 4.97
C TYR A 164 29.69 17.20 5.63
N VAL A 165 29.60 16.00 6.19
CA VAL A 165 30.75 15.26 6.72
C VAL A 165 31.38 14.40 5.63
N LYS A 166 32.62 13.95 5.86
CA LYS A 166 33.29 13.01 4.97
C LYS A 166 32.44 11.74 4.77
N ASP A 167 32.46 11.21 3.55
CA ASP A 167 31.74 10.02 3.07
C ASP A 167 30.21 10.16 3.00
N HIS A 168 29.64 11.32 3.37
CA HIS A 168 28.22 11.59 3.19
C HIS A 168 27.86 11.61 1.70
N LYS A 169 26.82 10.89 1.31
CA LYS A 169 26.40 10.77 -0.09
C LYS A 169 25.12 11.57 -0.36
N VAL A 170 25.01 12.14 -1.56
CA VAL A 170 23.89 12.98 -1.99
C VAL A 170 23.61 12.78 -3.48
N LEU A 171 22.37 13.03 -3.90
CA LEU A 171 21.99 13.11 -5.31
C LEU A 171 22.16 14.53 -5.84
N TYR A 172 22.79 14.66 -7.00
CA TYR A 172 22.84 15.92 -7.75
C TYR A 172 22.70 15.63 -9.24
N LYS A 173 21.69 16.22 -9.90
CA LYS A 173 21.33 15.94 -11.31
C LYS A 173 21.21 14.43 -11.62
N ASP A 174 20.55 13.69 -10.74
CA ASP A 174 20.37 12.22 -10.80
C ASP A 174 21.67 11.38 -10.70
N VAL A 175 22.79 12.01 -10.34
CA VAL A 175 24.07 11.33 -10.09
C VAL A 175 24.35 11.29 -8.60
N LEU A 176 24.81 10.14 -8.09
CA LEU A 176 25.20 9.97 -6.70
C LEU A 176 26.64 10.45 -6.50
N TYR A 177 26.82 11.39 -5.59
CA TYR A 177 28.13 11.93 -5.19
C TYR A 177 28.41 11.60 -3.73
N LYS A 178 29.69 11.45 -3.40
CA LYS A 178 30.21 11.26 -2.05
C LYS A 178 31.09 12.43 -1.66
N CYS A 179 30.90 12.94 -0.45
CA CYS A 179 31.68 14.02 0.14
C CYS A 179 33.09 13.52 0.50
N LEU A 180 34.13 14.22 0.04
CA LEU A 180 35.53 13.86 0.27
C LEU A 180 36.08 14.40 1.58
N GLN A 181 35.63 15.59 2.00
CA GLN A 181 36.08 16.27 3.19
C GLN A 181 34.98 17.11 3.82
N GLU A 182 35.00 17.24 5.15
CA GLU A 182 34.00 18.03 5.88
C GLU A 182 33.99 19.49 5.39
N HIS A 183 32.81 19.99 5.04
CA HIS A 183 32.62 21.38 4.62
C HIS A 183 31.17 21.82 4.84
N THR A 184 30.94 23.13 4.67
CA THR A 184 29.60 23.71 4.57
C THR A 184 29.32 24.02 3.12
N SER A 185 28.17 23.60 2.60
CA SER A 185 27.79 23.77 1.19
C SER A 185 27.72 25.24 0.80
N GLN A 186 28.14 25.55 -0.42
CA GLN A 186 27.97 26.85 -1.06
C GLN A 186 27.33 26.63 -2.44
N SER A 187 26.46 27.54 -2.88
CA SER A 187 25.72 27.41 -4.15
C SER A 187 26.63 27.20 -5.36
N ASP A 188 27.82 27.79 -5.34
CA ASP A 188 28.77 27.78 -6.45
C ASP A 188 29.71 26.56 -6.42
N LEU A 189 29.68 25.76 -5.35
CA LEU A 189 30.51 24.57 -5.15
C LEU A 189 29.67 23.30 -5.28
N THR A 190 29.07 23.13 -6.45
CA THR A 190 28.19 22.00 -6.76
C THR A 190 28.98 20.69 -6.88
N PRO A 191 28.34 19.52 -6.66
CA PRO A 191 29.04 18.23 -6.71
C PRO A 191 29.71 17.88 -8.05
N ASP A 192 29.20 18.39 -9.16
CA ASP A 192 29.77 18.20 -10.49
C ASP A 192 30.96 19.11 -10.83
N THR A 193 31.18 20.21 -10.08
CA THR A 193 32.25 21.18 -10.35
C THR A 193 33.32 21.23 -9.26
N ALA A 194 32.93 21.02 -8.00
CA ALA A 194 33.84 21.06 -6.85
C ALA A 194 34.49 19.70 -6.59
N HIS A 195 35.33 19.25 -7.52
CA HIS A 195 36.01 17.95 -7.49
C HIS A 195 36.93 17.72 -6.26
N SER A 196 37.34 18.78 -5.57
CA SER A 196 38.08 18.67 -4.30
C SER A 196 37.18 18.35 -3.10
N LEU A 197 35.87 18.58 -3.22
CA LEU A 197 34.87 18.36 -2.18
C LEU A 197 33.98 17.14 -2.44
N TRP A 198 33.76 16.82 -3.71
CA TRP A 198 32.82 15.78 -4.13
C TRP A 198 33.46 14.82 -5.13
N THR A 199 33.05 13.57 -5.05
CA THR A 199 33.47 12.52 -5.97
C THR A 199 32.26 11.73 -6.46
N LYS A 200 32.21 11.43 -7.76
CA LYS A 200 31.12 10.66 -8.36
C LYS A 200 31.28 9.19 -8.00
N VAL A 201 30.19 8.53 -7.61
CA VAL A 201 30.15 7.07 -7.42
C VAL A 201 29.95 6.42 -8.79
N LEU A 202 30.92 5.61 -9.24
CA LEU A 202 30.99 5.12 -10.64
C LEU A 202 30.33 3.76 -10.87
N ILE A 203 30.41 2.82 -9.92
CA ILE A 203 29.94 1.44 -10.13
C ILE A 203 28.81 1.10 -9.16
N PRO A 204 27.63 0.69 -9.69
CA PRO A 204 26.49 0.29 -8.87
C PRO A 204 26.67 -1.07 -8.21
N ASP A 205 27.35 -1.98 -8.87
CA ASP A 205 27.61 -3.33 -8.36
C ASP A 205 28.88 -3.86 -9.03
N PRO A 206 29.84 -4.43 -8.30
CA PRO A 206 30.99 -5.13 -8.90
C PRO A 206 30.60 -6.18 -9.95
N GLU A 207 29.39 -6.75 -9.89
CA GLU A 207 28.88 -7.68 -10.90
C GLU A 207 28.28 -6.98 -12.13
N VAL A 208 27.90 -5.70 -12.02
CA VAL A 208 27.32 -4.91 -13.12
C VAL A 208 28.42 -4.21 -13.94
N ILE A 209 28.57 -4.65 -15.18
CA ILE A 209 29.59 -4.13 -16.11
C ILE A 209 29.06 -2.90 -16.86
N SER A 210 29.40 -1.71 -16.35
CA SER A 210 29.06 -0.41 -16.96
C SER A 210 30.11 0.05 -17.98
N GLU A 211 29.76 0.98 -18.88
CA GLU A 211 30.77 1.61 -19.74
C GLU A 211 31.80 2.37 -18.88
N TRP A 212 33.07 2.27 -19.27
CA TRP A 212 34.17 2.96 -18.62
C TRP A 212 33.99 4.47 -18.77
N GLU A 213 34.16 5.17 -17.67
CA GLU A 213 34.17 6.62 -17.59
C GLU A 213 35.51 7.04 -16.98
N GLN A 214 36.15 8.07 -17.53
CA GLN A 214 37.42 8.58 -16.99
C GLN A 214 37.22 9.04 -15.55
N PRO A 215 37.81 8.35 -14.55
CA PRO A 215 37.71 8.79 -13.17
C PRO A 215 38.67 9.95 -12.90
N LEU A 216 38.42 10.63 -11.79
CA LEU A 216 39.35 11.56 -11.16
C LEU A 216 40.27 10.78 -10.20
N SER A 217 41.28 11.45 -9.65
CA SER A 217 42.17 10.87 -8.64
C SER A 217 41.46 10.44 -7.35
N THR A 218 40.19 10.82 -7.17
CA THR A 218 39.38 10.64 -5.96
C THR A 218 38.28 9.58 -6.10
N ASN A 219 38.09 8.99 -7.28
CA ASN A 219 37.13 7.91 -7.54
C ASN A 219 37.67 6.90 -8.56
N GLY A 220 38.97 6.57 -8.47
CA GLY A 220 39.52 5.48 -9.26
C GLY A 220 38.79 4.15 -8.97
N TYR A 221 38.70 3.30 -9.99
CA TYR A 221 38.10 1.98 -9.89
C TYR A 221 38.85 1.10 -8.88
N LYS A 222 38.13 0.27 -8.13
CA LYS A 222 38.70 -0.67 -7.17
C LYS A 222 39.17 -1.94 -7.87
N LYS A 223 40.00 -2.72 -7.19
CA LYS A 223 40.39 -4.03 -7.71
C LYS A 223 39.17 -4.94 -7.81
N GLY A 224 39.01 -5.61 -8.95
CA GLY A 224 37.89 -6.48 -9.28
C GLY A 224 36.70 -5.78 -9.91
N ASP A 225 36.69 -4.44 -9.96
CA ASP A 225 35.66 -3.68 -10.69
C ASP A 225 35.74 -3.98 -12.18
N ARG A 226 34.58 -4.09 -12.84
CA ARG A 226 34.48 -4.41 -14.26
C ARG A 226 33.82 -3.32 -15.07
N VAL A 227 34.40 -3.01 -16.23
CA VAL A 227 33.90 -1.99 -17.16
C VAL A 227 33.90 -2.49 -18.60
N LYS A 228 33.01 -1.94 -19.43
CA LYS A 228 33.06 -2.06 -20.88
C LYS A 228 33.84 -0.88 -21.45
N HIS A 229 34.72 -1.15 -22.39
CA HIS A 229 35.41 -0.09 -23.12
C HIS A 229 35.85 -0.60 -24.49
N LYS A 230 35.55 0.18 -25.54
CA LYS A 230 35.87 -0.16 -26.94
C LYS A 230 35.40 -1.57 -27.35
N GLY A 231 34.20 -1.96 -26.90
CA GLY A 231 33.58 -3.24 -27.24
C GLY A 231 34.14 -4.46 -26.50
N LYS A 232 35.00 -4.25 -25.49
CA LYS A 232 35.60 -5.29 -24.66
C LYS A 232 35.25 -5.08 -23.19
N THR A 233 35.31 -6.15 -22.39
CA THR A 233 35.15 -6.10 -20.93
C THR A 233 36.52 -6.12 -20.26
N TRP A 234 36.69 -5.31 -19.23
CA TRP A 234 37.95 -5.15 -18.52
C TRP A 234 37.73 -5.28 -17.02
N ASP A 235 38.62 -5.99 -16.34
CA ASP A 235 38.70 -6.16 -14.89
C ASP A 235 39.86 -5.34 -14.35
N SER A 236 39.59 -4.47 -13.38
CA SER A 236 40.61 -3.64 -12.75
C SER A 236 41.47 -4.49 -11.81
N LEU A 237 42.78 -4.50 -12.03
CA LEU A 237 43.72 -5.34 -11.28
C LEU A 237 44.23 -4.66 -10.00
N VAL A 238 43.96 -3.36 -9.83
CA VAL A 238 44.46 -2.53 -8.74
C VAL A 238 43.37 -1.64 -8.16
N ASP A 239 43.55 -1.21 -6.91
CA ASP A 239 42.70 -0.22 -6.28
C ASP A 239 43.06 1.20 -6.76
N ASN A 240 42.06 2.09 -6.79
CA ASN A 240 42.18 3.47 -7.27
C ASN A 240 42.71 3.57 -8.71
N ASN A 241 42.30 2.66 -9.59
CA ASN A 241 42.69 2.65 -10.99
C ASN A 241 42.03 3.82 -11.74
N VAL A 242 42.86 4.74 -12.22
CA VAL A 242 42.42 5.94 -12.96
C VAL A 242 42.73 5.91 -14.46
N TRP A 243 43.31 4.82 -14.95
CA TRP A 243 43.84 4.74 -16.30
C TRP A 243 42.82 4.10 -17.26
N GLU A 244 42.84 4.54 -18.52
CA GLU A 244 41.95 4.02 -19.57
C GLU A 244 42.32 2.56 -19.93
N PRO A 245 41.38 1.61 -19.90
CA PRO A 245 41.64 0.23 -20.27
C PRO A 245 41.95 0.05 -21.76
N GLY A 246 42.88 -0.86 -22.06
CA GLY A 246 43.26 -1.19 -23.45
C GLY A 246 44.18 -0.18 -24.12
N THR A 247 44.72 0.78 -23.37
CA THR A 247 45.78 1.69 -23.82
C THR A 247 47.16 1.07 -23.53
N VAL A 248 48.14 1.31 -24.41
CA VAL A 248 49.51 0.81 -24.22
C VAL A 248 50.05 1.31 -22.88
N GLY A 249 50.59 0.41 -22.07
CA GLY A 249 51.14 0.71 -20.75
C GLY A 249 50.17 0.49 -19.58
N THR A 250 48.93 0.06 -19.83
CA THR A 250 47.94 -0.25 -18.78
C THR A 250 47.75 -1.76 -18.55
N GLU A 251 48.62 -2.61 -19.10
CA GLU A 251 48.47 -4.08 -19.10
C GLU A 251 48.59 -4.69 -17.69
N SER A 252 49.24 -3.98 -16.77
CA SER A 252 49.32 -4.36 -15.35
C SER A 252 48.14 -3.82 -14.52
N LEU A 253 47.33 -2.93 -15.08
CA LEU A 253 46.22 -2.25 -14.40
C LEU A 253 44.87 -2.84 -14.78
N TRP A 254 44.75 -3.37 -16.00
CA TRP A 254 43.52 -3.95 -16.52
C TRP A 254 43.75 -5.32 -17.13
N LYS A 255 42.80 -6.22 -16.93
CA LYS A 255 42.73 -7.52 -17.60
C LYS A 255 41.50 -7.56 -18.49
N GLU A 256 41.70 -7.80 -19.79
CA GLU A 256 40.60 -8.09 -20.70
C GLU A 256 39.93 -9.42 -20.31
N ILE A 257 38.60 -9.41 -20.16
CA ILE A 257 37.76 -10.59 -19.96
C ILE A 257 37.01 -10.84 -21.27
N VAL A 258 37.17 -12.06 -21.81
CA VAL A 258 36.44 -12.57 -22.99
C VAL A 258 35.08 -13.11 -22.56
#